data_AF-A0A378NAI1-F1
#
_entry.id   AF-A0A378NAI1-F1
#
_cell.length_a   1.000
_cell.length_b   1.000
_cell.length_c   1.000
_cell.angle_alpha   90.00
_cell.angle_beta   90.00
_cell.angle_gamma   90.00
#
_symmetry.space_group_name_H-M   'P 1'
#
loop_
_entity.id
_entity.type
_entity.pdbx_description
1 polymer ?
#
loop_
_entity_poly.entity_id
_entity_poly.type
_entity_poly.pdbx_seq_one_letter_code
_entity_poly.pdbx_strand_id
1 'polypeptide(L)'
;MKHDPQLFNFGYERNVILVSHTTLMPILRTVANLWRIERGNSEAREISEKAGEIYNQVCAVADRLAKLGNTLNTANNQYNQTVTSLVGRQGLLGKVERFQHLSSKASQIVPQVELIENEVDTIKLEMVSRELLEE
;
A
#
# COMPACT_ATOMS: atom_id res chain seq x y z
N MET A 1 44.31 -18.89 44.83
CA MET A 1 45.04 -18.69 43.56
C MET A 1 46.55 -18.72 43.78
N LYS A 2 47.09 -19.80 44.37
CA LYS A 2 48.54 -20.05 44.48
C LYS A 2 48.93 -21.37 43.78
N HIS A 3 48.06 -21.91 42.93
CA HIS A 3 48.27 -23.17 42.26
C HIS A 3 48.13 -22.98 40.75
N ASP A 4 49.28 -23.19 40.11
CA ASP A 4 49.58 -23.33 38.69
C ASP A 4 48.91 -22.36 37.68
N PRO A 5 49.62 -21.31 37.24
CA PRO A 5 49.18 -20.44 36.15
C PRO A 5 48.98 -21.18 34.82
N GLN A 6 49.62 -22.35 34.62
CA GLN A 6 49.51 -23.11 33.38
C GLN A 6 48.13 -23.75 33.21
N LEU A 7 47.42 -24.05 34.29
CA LEU A 7 46.08 -24.67 34.24
C LEU A 7 45.03 -23.73 33.61
N PHE A 8 45.18 -22.41 33.83
CA PHE A 8 44.31 -21.41 33.21
C PHE A 8 44.48 -21.38 31.69
N ASN A 9 45.73 -21.34 31.22
CA ASN A 9 46.04 -21.34 29.78
C ASN A 9 45.59 -22.65 29.12
N PHE A 10 45.81 -23.80 29.77
CA PHE A 10 45.35 -25.10 29.29
C PHE A 10 43.82 -25.17 29.11
N GLY A 11 43.06 -24.59 30.04
CA GLY A 11 41.60 -24.48 29.91
C GLY A 11 41.19 -23.55 28.77
N TYR A 12 41.84 -22.38 28.67
CA TYR A 12 41.55 -21.37 27.65
C TYR A 12 41.75 -21.90 26.23
N GLU A 13 42.85 -22.61 25.96
CA GLU A 13 43.12 -23.26 24.66
C GLU A 13 42.06 -24.29 24.26
N ARG A 14 41.30 -24.81 25.23
CA ARG A 14 40.21 -25.79 25.03
C ARG A 14 38.82 -25.17 25.14
N ASN A 15 38.70 -23.84 25.10
CA ASN A 15 37.46 -23.09 25.29
C ASN A 15 36.78 -23.32 26.67
N VAL A 16 37.55 -23.69 27.70
CA VAL A 16 37.07 -23.87 29.08
C VAL A 16 37.64 -22.75 29.96
N ILE A 17 36.77 -21.81 30.35
CA ILE A 17 37.15 -20.69 31.22
C ILE A 17 36.96 -21.10 32.68
N LEU A 18 38.06 -21.06 33.45
CA LEU A 18 38.02 -21.26 34.90
C LEU A 18 37.43 -20.01 35.57
N VAL A 19 36.33 -20.21 36.30
CA VAL A 19 35.60 -19.14 36.99
C VAL A 19 35.56 -19.39 38.50
N SER A 20 35.67 -18.32 39.28
CA SER A 20 35.46 -18.32 40.73
C SER A 20 34.06 -17.78 41.04
N HIS A 21 33.55 -18.01 42.26
CA HIS A 21 32.24 -17.52 42.73
C HIS A 21 32.00 -16.02 42.47
N THR A 22 33.06 -15.20 42.46
CA THR A 22 33.01 -13.75 42.16
C THR A 22 32.96 -13.38 40.68
N THR A 23 33.43 -14.26 39.79
CA THR A 23 33.54 -14.01 38.33
C THR A 23 32.49 -14.75 37.52
N LEU A 24 31.92 -15.83 38.08
CA LEU A 24 30.84 -16.60 37.46
C LEU A 24 29.58 -15.74 37.20
N MET A 25 29.10 -15.02 38.21
CA MET A 25 27.88 -14.21 38.10
C MET A 25 28.00 -13.11 37.03
N PRO A 26 29.08 -12.31 36.98
CA PRO A 26 29.32 -11.37 35.88
C PRO A 26 29.32 -12.04 34.51
N ILE A 27 30.00 -13.18 34.34
CA ILE A 27 30.10 -13.87 33.03
C ILE A 27 28.73 -14.40 32.59
N LEU A 28 27.98 -15.04 33.48
CA LEU A 28 26.62 -15.52 33.16
C LEU A 28 25.69 -14.36 32.78
N ARG A 29 25.79 -13.22 33.47
CA ARG A 29 25.02 -12.02 33.11
C ARG A 29 25.42 -11.48 31.74
N THR A 30 26.71 -11.50 31.40
CA THR A 30 27.20 -11.12 30.07
C THR A 30 26.62 -12.03 28.99
N VAL A 31 26.62 -13.36 29.18
CA VAL A 31 26.03 -14.32 28.24
C VAL A 31 24.52 -14.09 28.10
N ALA A 32 23.80 -13.93 29.21
CA ALA A 32 22.36 -13.64 29.20
C ALA A 32 22.04 -12.33 28.46
N ASN A 33 22.85 -11.29 28.66
CA ASN A 33 22.73 -10.03 27.94
C ASN A 33 23.03 -10.18 26.45
N LEU A 34 24.06 -10.95 26.08
CA LEU A 34 24.41 -11.22 24.68
C LEU A 34 23.26 -11.92 23.96
N TRP A 35 22.65 -12.94 24.59
CA TRP A 35 21.47 -13.61 24.03
C TRP A 35 20.26 -12.69 23.92
N ARG A 36 20.07 -11.75 24.86
CA ARG A 36 18.99 -10.77 24.78
C ARG A 36 19.19 -9.83 23.59
N ILE A 37 20.42 -9.38 23.35
CA ILE A 37 20.77 -8.53 22.21
C ILE A 37 20.56 -9.30 20.90
N GLU A 38 21.03 -10.54 20.81
CA GLU A 38 20.89 -11.37 19.61
C GLU A 38 19.41 -11.61 19.25
N ARG A 39 18.58 -11.97 20.24
CA ARG A 39 17.12 -12.12 20.02
C ARG A 39 16.49 -10.81 19.55
N GLY A 40 16.81 -9.69 20.19
CA GLY A 40 16.28 -8.38 19.78
C GLY A 40 16.70 -8.00 18.36
N ASN A 41 17.93 -8.29 17.95
CA ASN A 41 18.40 -8.07 16.59
C ASN A 41 17.66 -8.94 15.57
N SER A 42 17.43 -10.22 15.90
CA SER A 42 16.67 -11.13 15.04
C SER A 42 15.22 -10.66 14.86
N GLU A 43 14.55 -10.28 15.95
CA GLU A 43 13.18 -9.77 15.93
C GLU A 43 13.07 -8.46 15.13
N ALA A 44 13.99 -7.51 15.35
CA ALA A 44 14.03 -6.25 14.60
C ALA A 44 14.25 -6.47 13.10
N ARG A 45 15.06 -7.47 12.73
CA ARG A 45 15.28 -7.83 11.33
C ARG A 45 14.03 -8.41 10.68
N GLU A 46 13.34 -9.32 11.36
CA GLU A 46 12.08 -9.89 10.87
C GLU A 46 10.98 -8.83 10.71
N ILE A 47 10.87 -7.90 11.66
CA ILE A 47 9.94 -6.77 11.57
C ILE A 47 10.27 -5.89 10.36
N SER A 48 11.56 -5.59 10.15
CA SER A 48 12.00 -4.77 9.02
C SER A 48 11.71 -5.43 7.67
N GLU A 49 11.90 -6.75 7.57
CA GLU A 49 11.58 -7.52 6.37
C GLU A 49 10.08 -7.51 6.06
N LYS A 50 9.24 -7.81 7.06
CA LYS A 50 7.78 -7.74 6.93
C LYS A 50 7.28 -6.33 6.60
N ALA A 51 7.87 -5.30 7.20
CA ALA A 51 7.55 -3.91 6.88
C ALA A 51 7.87 -3.58 5.41
N GLY A 52 9.01 -4.07 4.90
CA GLY A 52 9.37 -3.95 3.48
C GLY A 52 8.39 -4.64 2.55
N GLU A 53 7.93 -5.84 2.91
CA GLU A 53 6.89 -6.56 2.13
C GLU A 53 5.57 -5.79 2.08
N ILE A 54 5.10 -5.28 3.22
CA ILE A 54 3.87 -4.47 3.29
C ILE A 54 4.00 -3.22 2.42
N TYR A 55 5.13 -2.52 2.51
CA TYR A 55 5.39 -1.33 1.70
C TYR A 55 5.30 -1.65 0.20
N ASN A 56 5.94 -2.73 -0.25
CA ASN A 56 5.89 -3.16 -1.63
C ASN A 56 4.47 -3.53 -2.08
N GLN A 57 3.68 -4.18 -1.22
CA GLN A 57 2.28 -4.48 -1.51
C GLN A 57 1.44 -3.21 -1.68
N VAL A 58 1.63 -2.22 -0.81
CA VAL A 58 0.95 -0.91 -0.91
C VAL A 58 1.31 -0.22 -2.23
N CYS A 59 2.59 -0.18 -2.59
CA CYS A 59 3.03 0.38 -3.88
C CYS A 59 2.37 -0.34 -5.07
N ALA A 60 2.33 -1.67 -5.05
CA ALA A 60 1.70 -2.44 -6.12
C ALA A 60 0.18 -2.17 -6.23
N VAL A 61 -0.51 -1.98 -5.10
CA VAL A 61 -1.93 -1.62 -5.09
C VAL A 61 -2.13 -0.19 -5.59
N ALA A 62 -1.29 0.76 -5.18
CA ALA A 62 -1.34 2.14 -5.66
C ALA A 62 -1.17 2.22 -7.19
N ASP A 63 -0.23 1.46 -7.76
CA ASP A 63 -0.03 1.36 -9.21
C ASP A 63 -1.26 0.81 -9.94
N ARG A 64 -1.91 -0.21 -9.36
CA ARG A 64 -3.15 -0.78 -9.92
C ARG A 64 -4.30 0.24 -9.88
N LEU A 65 -4.43 1.00 -8.79
CA LEU A 65 -5.43 2.06 -8.66
C LEU A 65 -5.16 3.20 -9.66
N ALA A 66 -3.92 3.61 -9.86
CA ALA A 66 -3.56 4.61 -10.84
C ALA A 66 -3.95 4.18 -12.27
N LYS A 67 -3.67 2.91 -12.63
CA LYS A 67 -4.08 2.34 -13.91
C LYS A 67 -5.60 2.29 -14.05
N LEU A 68 -6.32 1.89 -12.99
CA LEU A 68 -7.77 1.87 -12.97
C LEU A 68 -8.35 3.27 -13.19
N GLY A 69 -7.82 4.29 -12.52
CA GLY A 69 -8.23 5.70 -12.72
C GLY A 69 -8.11 6.13 -14.18
N ASN A 70 -7.02 5.78 -14.85
CA ASN A 70 -6.84 6.07 -16.28
C ASN A 70 -7.87 5.33 -17.16
N THR A 71 -8.19 4.07 -16.86
CA THR A 71 -9.21 3.32 -17.60
C THR A 71 -10.61 3.89 -17.39
N LEU A 72 -10.95 4.33 -16.18
CA LEU A 72 -12.22 4.99 -15.88
C LEU A 72 -12.33 6.33 -16.61
N ASN A 73 -11.27 7.13 -16.63
CA ASN A 73 -11.25 8.37 -17.41
C ASN A 73 -11.49 8.10 -18.90
N THR A 74 -10.85 7.07 -19.45
CA THR A 74 -11.06 6.64 -20.84
C THR A 74 -12.51 6.22 -21.10
N ALA A 75 -13.09 5.42 -20.19
CA ALA A 75 -14.48 4.98 -20.29
C ALA A 75 -15.46 6.16 -20.22
N ASN A 76 -15.24 7.10 -19.29
CA ASN A 76 -16.04 8.33 -19.18
C ASN A 76 -15.94 9.19 -20.44
N ASN A 77 -14.73 9.33 -21.02
CA ASN A 77 -14.56 10.05 -22.28
C ASN A 77 -15.35 9.39 -23.43
N GLN A 78 -15.28 8.06 -23.55
CA GLN A 78 -16.03 7.32 -24.57
C GLN A 78 -17.54 7.45 -24.37
N TYR A 79 -18.00 7.39 -23.12
CA TYR A 79 -19.39 7.63 -22.77
C TYR A 79 -19.81 9.04 -23.19
N ASN A 80 -19.09 10.07 -22.77
CA ASN A 80 -19.38 11.47 -23.09
C ASN A 80 -19.37 11.75 -24.60
N GLN A 81 -18.45 11.14 -25.36
CA GLN A 81 -18.45 11.22 -26.82
C GLN A 81 -19.70 10.57 -27.45
N THR A 82 -20.17 9.45 -26.88
CA THR A 82 -21.39 8.77 -27.33
C THR A 82 -22.63 9.60 -27.03
N VAL A 83 -22.70 10.18 -25.82
CA VAL A 83 -23.78 11.12 -25.43
C VAL A 83 -23.77 12.34 -26.34
N THR A 84 -22.61 12.93 -26.61
CA THR A 84 -22.48 14.06 -27.54
C THR A 84 -22.92 13.69 -28.96
N SER A 85 -22.63 12.47 -29.42
CA SER A 85 -23.07 11.99 -30.74
C SER A 85 -24.58 11.74 -30.80
N LEU A 86 -25.20 11.40 -29.67
CA LEU A 86 -26.65 11.20 -29.55
C LEU A 86 -27.41 12.53 -29.44
N VAL A 87 -27.00 13.41 -28.53
CA VAL A 87 -27.72 14.62 -28.09
C VAL A 87 -27.16 15.92 -28.69
N GLY A 88 -25.95 15.91 -29.23
CA GLY A 88 -25.27 17.11 -29.72
C GLY A 88 -25.95 17.80 -30.92
N ARG A 89 -25.41 18.96 -31.33
CA ARG A 89 -26.02 19.87 -32.34
C ARG A 89 -26.38 19.19 -33.67
N GLN A 90 -25.65 18.16 -34.08
CA GLN A 90 -25.93 17.35 -35.28
C GLN A 90 -26.20 15.88 -34.94
N GLY A 91 -26.57 15.63 -33.69
CA GLY A 91 -26.79 14.32 -33.10
C GLY A 91 -28.02 13.62 -33.65
N LEU A 92 -28.11 12.34 -33.31
CA LEU A 92 -29.16 11.46 -33.81
C LEU A 92 -30.55 11.88 -33.30
N LEU A 93 -30.66 12.44 -32.09
CA LEU A 93 -31.95 12.90 -31.55
C LEU A 93 -32.63 13.90 -32.48
N GLY A 94 -31.91 14.95 -32.92
CA GLY A 94 -32.48 15.97 -33.81
C GLY A 94 -32.84 15.44 -35.20
N LYS A 95 -32.20 14.37 -35.66
CA LYS A 95 -32.56 13.70 -36.92
C LYS A 95 -33.82 12.83 -36.74
N VAL A 96 -33.91 12.12 -35.62
CA VAL A 96 -35.06 11.27 -35.28
C VAL A 96 -36.30 12.12 -35.02
N GLU A 97 -36.17 13.26 -34.33
CA GLU A 97 -37.27 14.19 -34.08
C GLU A 97 -37.87 14.76 -35.38
N ARG A 98 -37.01 15.19 -36.32
CA ARG A 98 -37.45 15.60 -37.67
C ARG A 98 -38.18 14.48 -38.42
N PHE A 99 -37.74 13.22 -38.25
CA PHE A 99 -38.35 12.06 -38.90
C PHE A 99 -39.68 11.65 -38.24
N GLN A 100 -39.81 11.77 -36.91
CA GLN A 100 -41.04 11.53 -36.18
C GLN A 100 -42.16 12.47 -36.64
N HIS A 101 -41.82 13.72 -36.95
CA HIS A 101 -42.76 14.69 -37.52
C HIS A 101 -43.26 14.31 -38.94
N LEU A 102 -42.54 13.42 -39.64
CA LEU A 102 -42.89 12.90 -40.98
C LEU A 102 -43.57 11.52 -40.94
N SER A 103 -43.45 10.76 -39.84
CA SER A 103 -43.92 9.37 -39.75
C SER A 103 -44.78 9.13 -38.51
N SER A 104 -46.07 8.84 -38.71
CA SER A 104 -47.06 8.54 -37.67
C SER A 104 -46.85 7.21 -36.92
N LYS A 105 -45.73 6.51 -37.16
CA LYS A 105 -45.42 5.19 -36.59
C LYS A 105 -44.33 5.18 -35.51
N ALA A 106 -43.63 6.29 -35.29
CA ALA A 106 -42.58 6.37 -34.27
C ALA A 106 -43.14 6.97 -32.97
N SER A 107 -43.30 6.17 -31.90
CA SER A 107 -43.86 6.62 -30.62
C SER A 107 -42.96 6.37 -29.41
N GLN A 108 -41.69 6.01 -29.60
CA GLN A 108 -40.77 5.78 -28.48
C GLN A 108 -40.10 7.08 -28.02
N ILE A 109 -40.14 7.30 -26.71
CA ILE A 109 -39.52 8.45 -26.03
C ILE A 109 -38.04 8.11 -25.80
N VAL A 110 -37.14 8.98 -26.25
CA VAL A 110 -35.70 8.80 -26.02
C VAL A 110 -35.37 9.27 -24.61
N PRO A 111 -34.70 8.46 -23.77
CA PRO A 111 -34.32 8.88 -22.42
C PRO A 111 -33.33 10.06 -22.47
N GLN A 112 -33.46 10.97 -21.51
CA GLN A 112 -32.53 12.09 -21.34
C GLN A 112 -31.20 11.55 -20.80
N VAL A 113 -30.12 11.76 -21.56
CA VAL A 113 -28.78 11.30 -21.20
C VAL A 113 -27.92 12.50 -20.84
N GLU A 114 -27.37 12.50 -19.62
CA GLU A 114 -26.49 13.54 -19.12
C GLU A 114 -25.01 13.15 -19.28
N LEU A 115 -24.16 14.17 -19.37
CA LEU A 115 -22.71 14.00 -19.42
C LEU A 115 -22.19 13.71 -18.01
N ILE A 116 -21.14 12.90 -17.93
CA ILE A 116 -20.43 12.64 -16.68
C ILE A 116 -19.32 13.69 -16.56
N GLU A 117 -19.42 14.58 -15.57
CA GLU A 117 -18.32 15.48 -15.20
C GLU A 117 -17.27 14.71 -14.39
N ASN A 118 -16.00 14.89 -14.76
CA ASN A 118 -14.86 14.18 -14.18
C ASN A 118 -14.19 14.96 -13.03
N GLU A 119 -14.87 15.90 -12.38
CA GLU A 119 -14.33 16.48 -11.15
C GLU A 119 -14.34 15.41 -10.06
N VAL A 120 -13.22 14.72 -9.93
CA VAL A 120 -12.88 14.04 -8.69
C VAL A 120 -12.96 15.12 -7.63
N ASP A 121 -13.84 14.97 -6.63
CA ASP A 121 -13.92 15.83 -5.45
C ASP A 121 -12.58 15.76 -4.69
N THR A 122 -11.55 16.41 -5.22
CA THR A 122 -10.22 16.56 -4.62
C THR A 122 -10.35 17.23 -3.26
N ILE A 123 -11.37 18.07 -3.08
CA ILE A 123 -11.74 18.68 -1.81
C ILE A 123 -12.13 17.62 -0.75
N LYS A 124 -12.90 16.58 -1.10
CA LYS A 124 -13.25 15.50 -0.14
C LYS A 124 -12.04 14.62 0.19
N LEU A 125 -11.20 14.33 -0.80
CA LEU A 125 -9.97 13.57 -0.60
C LEU A 125 -8.94 14.32 0.25
N GLU A 126 -8.80 15.64 0.05
CA GLU A 126 -7.95 16.49 0.88
C GLU A 126 -8.44 16.57 2.33
N MET A 127 -9.76 16.67 2.55
CA MET A 127 -10.35 16.64 3.90
C MET A 127 -10.01 15.34 4.64
N VAL A 128 -10.21 14.18 4.00
CA VAL A 128 -9.91 12.87 4.61
C VAL A 128 -8.42 12.70 4.88
N SER A 129 -7.55 13.18 3.99
CA SER A 129 -6.09 13.14 4.23
C SER A 129 -5.66 13.99 5.42
N ARG A 130 -6.35 15.11 5.66
CA ARG A 130 -6.04 16.04 6.75
C ARG A 130 -6.50 15.48 8.10
N GLU A 131 -7.66 14.81 8.14
CA GLU A 131 -8.14 14.08 9.33
C GLU A 131 -7.17 12.97 9.75
N LEU A 132 -6.59 12.22 8.80
CA LEU A 132 -5.65 11.13 9.11
C LEU A 132 -4.25 11.61 9.58
N LEU A 133 -3.92 12.89 9.41
CA LEU A 133 -2.64 13.47 9.85
C LEU A 133 -2.75 14.20 11.21
N GLU A 134 -3.99 14.39 11.71
CA GLU A 134 -4.27 15.06 12.99
C GLU A 134 -4.59 14.07 14.14
N GLU A 135 -4.64 12.75 13.88
CA GLU A 135 -4.67 11.65 14.88
C GLU A 135 -3.28 11.03 15.11
#